data_AF-A0A4R2TCR4-F1
#
_entry.id   AF-A0A4R2TCR4-F1
#
_cell.length_a   1.000
_cell.length_b   1.000
_cell.length_c   1.000
_cell.angle_alpha   90.00
_cell.angle_beta   90.00
_cell.angle_gamma   90.00
#
_symmetry.space_group_name_H-M   'P 1'
#
loop_
_entity.id
_entity.type
_entity.pdbx_description
1 polymer ?
#
loop_
_entity_poly.entity_id
_entity_poly.type
_entity_poly.pdbx_seq_one_letter_code
_entity_poly.pdbx_strand_id
1 'polypeptide(L)' 'MANFENFLTDNPINKQGIEHTEFSIKGIQQPKYKLELLKKDNSKCMAEITEFPIFNKNAEVIAIEGTSTSK' A
#
# COMPACT_ATOMS: atom_id res chain seq x y z
N MET A 1 -7.66 7.64 -9.41
CA MET A 1 -7.08 6.66 -8.47
C MET A 1 -8.13 6.36 -7.41
N ALA A 2 -8.49 5.10 -7.19
CA ALA A 2 -9.26 4.75 -5.99
C ALA A 2 -8.31 4.86 -4.79
N ASN A 3 -8.73 5.56 -3.73
CA ASN A 3 -7.96 5.60 -2.49
C ASN A 3 -8.06 4.23 -1.82
N PHE A 4 -6.96 3.47 -1.75
CA PHE A 4 -6.98 2.11 -1.23
C PHE A 4 -7.38 2.08 0.27
N GLU A 5 -7.19 3.20 0.96
CA GLU A 5 -7.61 3.43 2.35
C GLU A 5 -9.09 3.11 2.59
N ASN A 6 -9.94 3.32 1.58
CA ASN A 6 -11.37 3.02 1.66
C ASN A 6 -11.68 1.53 1.78
N PHE A 7 -10.71 0.66 1.48
CA PHE A 7 -10.85 -0.79 1.60
C PHE A 7 -10.18 -1.32 2.86
N LEU A 8 -9.48 -0.50 3.66
CA LEU A 8 -8.83 -0.96 4.88
C LEU A 8 -9.88 -1.31 5.95
N THR A 9 -9.63 -2.38 6.69
CA THR A 9 -10.37 -2.68 7.93
C THR A 9 -9.68 -2.05 9.14
N ASP A 10 -10.31 -2.13 10.32
CA ASP A 10 -9.72 -1.70 11.60
C ASP A 10 -8.62 -2.65 12.13
N ASN A 11 -8.19 -3.64 11.34
CA ASN A 11 -7.16 -4.58 11.77
C ASN A 11 -5.84 -3.83 12.06
N PRO A 12 -5.22 -4.00 13.25
CA PRO A 12 -3.97 -3.32 13.61
C PRO A 12 -2.83 -3.50 12.60
N ILE A 13 -2.82 -4.58 11.81
CA ILE A 13 -1.81 -4.80 10.77
C ILE A 13 -1.78 -3.67 9.72
N ASN A 14 -2.92 -3.02 9.49
CA ASN A 14 -3.04 -1.93 8.51
C ASN A 14 -2.27 -0.68 8.93
N LYS A 15 -2.02 -0.48 10.23
CA LYS A 15 -1.24 0.68 10.72
C LYS A 15 0.18 0.66 10.16
N GLN A 16 0.82 -0.52 10.17
CA GLN A 16 2.16 -0.69 9.63
C GLN A 16 2.16 -0.52 8.10
N GLY A 17 1.11 -0.99 7.42
CA GLY A 17 0.99 -0.82 5.97
C GLY A 17 0.85 0.65 5.56
N ILE A 18 0.06 1.44 6.29
CA ILE A 18 -0.07 2.88 6.07
C ILE A 18 1.29 3.58 6.27
N GLU A 19 2.01 3.24 7.34
CA GLU A 19 3.35 3.78 7.59
C GLU A 19 4.33 3.45 6.45
N HIS A 20 4.26 2.24 5.91
CA HIS A 20 5.06 1.85 4.75
C HIS A 20 4.71 2.66 3.50
N THR A 21 3.42 2.86 3.22
CA THR A 21 2.99 3.73 2.11
C THR A 21 3.52 5.15 2.28
N GLU A 22 3.44 5.73 3.48
CA GLU A 22 3.97 7.06 3.79
C GLU A 22 5.47 7.18 3.54
N PHE A 23 6.24 6.13 3.83
CA PHE A 23 7.66 6.10 3.51
C PHE A 23 7.93 5.93 2.00
N SER A 24 7.12 5.14 1.30
CA SER A 24 7.17 5.06 -0.17
C SER A 24 6.89 6.42 -0.82
N ILE A 25 5.93 7.20 -0.29
CA ILE A 25 5.64 8.59 -0.75
C ILE A 25 6.89 9.48 -0.61
N LYS A 26 7.68 9.26 0.44
CA LYS A 26 8.94 9.98 0.71
C LYS A 26 10.13 9.43 -0.10
N GLY A 27 9.92 8.44 -0.96
CA GLY A 27 10.98 7.87 -1.80
C GLY A 27 11.79 6.77 -1.10
N ILE A 28 11.34 6.27 0.04
CA ILE A 28 12.04 5.20 0.76
C ILE A 28 11.40 3.87 0.38
N GLN A 29 12.17 3.03 -0.32
CA GLN A 29 11.74 1.68 -0.68
C GLN A 29 11.43 0.86 0.58
N GLN A 30 10.19 0.39 0.71
CA GLN A 30 9.78 -0.47 1.82
C GLN A 30 9.91 -1.96 1.49
N PRO A 31 10.10 -2.82 2.50
CA PRO A 31 9.87 -4.25 2.35
C PRO A 31 8.39 -4.51 2.01
N LYS A 32 8.11 -5.69 1.46
CA LYS A 32 6.74 -6.15 1.28
C LYS A 32 5.98 -6.15 2.60
N TYR A 33 4.72 -5.73 2.57
CA TYR A 33 3.88 -5.67 3.74
C TYR A 33 2.48 -6.22 3.46
N LYS A 34 1.66 -6.36 4.50
CA LYS A 34 0.32 -6.92 4.40
C LYS A 34 -0.74 -5.90 4.81
N LEU A 35 -1.87 -5.94 4.11
CA LEU A 35 -3.09 -5.24 4.47
C LEU A 35 -4.24 -6.24 4.61
N GLU A 36 -5.10 -6.04 5.59
CA GLU A 36 -6.44 -6.62 5.62
C GLU A 36 -7.39 -5.67 4.90
N LEU A 37 -7.97 -6.15 3.79
CA LEU A 37 -8.87 -5.40 2.93
C LEU A 37 -10.29 -5.96 2.98
N LEU A 38 -11.27 -5.07 2.82
CA LEU A 38 -12.67 -5.39 2.62
C LEU A 38 -12.95 -5.64 1.13
N LYS A 39 -13.46 -6.82 0.81
CA LYS A 39 -13.94 -7.16 -0.54
C LYS A 39 -15.34 -6.58 -0.77
N LYS A 40 -15.77 -6.60 -2.04
CA LYS A 40 -17.12 -6.13 -2.46
C LYS A 40 -18.26 -6.88 -1.77
N ASP A 41 -18.05 -8.13 -1.36
CA ASP A 41 -19.02 -8.95 -0.63
C ASP A 41 -18.97 -8.75 0.90
N ASN A 42 -18.25 -7.71 1.36
CA ASN A 42 -17.93 -7.42 2.77
C ASN A 42 -17.08 -8.49 3.49
N SER A 43 -16.60 -9.52 2.79
CA SER A 43 -15.62 -10.43 3.36
C SER A 43 -14.24 -9.77 3.43
N LYS A 44 -13.39 -10.29 4.32
CA LYS A 44 -12.04 -9.78 4.53
C LYS A 44 -11.03 -10.64 3.78
N CYS A 45 -9.97 -10.04 3.26
CA CYS A 45 -8.79 -10.78 2.78
C CYS A 45 -7.49 -10.12 3.18
N MET A 46 -6.47 -10.96 3.32
CA MET A 46 -5.09 -10.51 3.41
C MET A 46 -4.51 -10.34 2.01
N ALA A 47 -3.98 -9.16 1.73
CA ALA A 47 -3.20 -8.87 0.53
C ALA A 47 -1.73 -8.60 0.92
N GLU A 48 -0.78 -9.20 0.22
CA GLU A 48 0.62 -8.81 0.23
C GLU A 48 0.82 -7.69 -0.79
N ILE A 49 1.37 -6.56 -0.32
CA ILE A 49 1.58 -5.34 -1.08
C ILE A 49 3.08 -5.17 -1.32
N THR A 50 3.41 -4.79 -2.56
CA THR A 50 4.74 -4.30 -2.93
C THR A 50 4.57 -2.95 -3.59
N GLU A 51 5.26 -1.92 -3.09
CA GLU A 51 5.23 -0.56 -3.62
C GLU A 51 6.62 -0.10 -4.04
N PHE A 52 6.70 0.68 -5.11
CA PHE A 52 7.93 1.25 -5.64
C PHE A 52 7.77 2.76 -5.85
N PRO A 53 8.58 3.61 -5.21
CA PRO A 53 8.62 5.03 -5.52
C PRO A 53 9.19 5.26 -6.93
N ILE A 54 8.50 6.06 -7.72
CA ILE A 54 8.90 6.44 -9.07
C ILE A 54 9.48 7.85 -9.02
N PHE A 55 10.73 7.99 -9.47
CA PHE A 55 11.46 9.25 -9.45
C PHE A 55 11.53 9.90 -10.83
N ASN A 56 11.52 11.24 -10.86
CA ASN A 56 11.89 11.99 -12.04
C ASN A 56 13.41 12.18 -12.14
N LYS A 57 13.86 12.91 -13.17
CA LYS A 57 15.28 13.24 -13.40
C LYS A 57 15.95 14.08 -12.30
N ASN A 58 15.17 14.75 -11.46
CA ASN A 58 15.64 15.57 -10.34
C ASN A 58 15.66 14.80 -9.01
N ALA A 59 15.44 13.47 -9.03
CA ALA A 59 15.30 12.62 -7.84
C ALA A 59 14.09 12.98 -6.96
N GLU A 60 13.04 13.58 -7.54
CA GLU A 60 11.77 13.85 -6.86
C GLU A 60 10.81 12.69 -7.11
N VAL A 61 10.10 12.24 -6.08
CA VAL A 61 9.05 11.22 -6.22
C VAL A 61 7.86 11.83 -6.96
N ILE A 62 7.48 11.23 -8.07
CA ILE A 62 6.35 11.67 -8.92
C ILE A 62 5.17 10.70 -8.90
N ALA A 63 5.38 9.47 -8.46
CA ALA A 63 4.34 8.46 -8.30
C ALA A 63 4.80 7.32 -7.36
N ILE A 64 3.86 6.48 -6.96
CA ILE A 64 4.12 5.15 -6.40
C ILE A 64 3.43 4.13 -7.30
N GLU A 65 4.17 3.09 -7.68
CA GLU A 65 3.60 1.92 -8.34
C GLU A 65 3.40 0.80 -7.32
N GLY A 66 2.18 0.29 -7.21
CA GLY A 66 1.79 -0.74 -6.25
C GLY A 66 1.30 -2.01 -6.94
N THR A 67 1.70 -3.17 -6.44
CA THR A 67 1.15 -4.47 -6.81
C THR A 67 0.64 -5.20 -5.57
N SER A 68 -0.46 -5.94 -5.72
CA SER A 68 -1.08 -6.68 -4.63
C SER A 68 -1.33 -8.13 -5.02
N THR A 69 -1.00 -9.05 -4.14
CA THR A 69 -1.33 -10.48 -4.28
C THR A 69 -2.17 -10.91 -3.10
N SER A 70 -3.34 -11.48 -3.35
CA SER A 70 -4.20 -12.09 -2.31
C SER A 70 -4.37 -13.58 -2.62
N LYS A 71 -4.49 -14.39 -1.57
CA LYS A 71 -4.90 -15.80 -1.68
C LYS A 71 -6.38 -15.94 -1.39
#